data_AF-A0A2M9CUS5-F1
#
_entry.id   AF-A0A2M9CUS5-F1
#
_cell.length_a   1.000
_cell.length_b   1.000
_cell.length_c   1.000
_cell.angle_alpha   90.00
_cell.angle_beta   90.00
_cell.angle_gamma   90.00
#
_symmetry.space_group_name_H-M   'P 1'
#
loop_
_entity.id
_entity.type
_entity.pdbx_description
1 polymer ?
#
loop_
_entity_poly.entity_id
_entity_poly.type
_entity_poly.pdbx_seq_one_letter_code
_entity_poly.pdbx_strand_id
1 'polypeptide(L)'
;MKWFIAKLVYQIVIGNGQHKAQFEEQLRLIAASHQHEACQKARQIGKSEEQEFENIHHQIVRWQFLDVSELYPVEEIEDGMQLYSHIEEPDFPDNYLKLLKHKSTSIDLNMIIQDEEI
;
A
#
# COMPACT_ATOMS: atom_id res chain seq x y z
N MET A 1 -1.23 -19.00 16.55
CA MET A 1 -0.66 -18.00 15.62
C MET A 1 -1.82 -17.33 14.92
N LYS A 2 -1.84 -16.00 14.85
CA LYS A 2 -2.92 -15.22 14.24
C LYS A 2 -2.35 -14.39 13.07
N TRP A 3 -3.21 -14.06 12.13
CA TRP A 3 -2.87 -13.17 11.02
C TRP A 3 -3.46 -11.79 11.27
N PHE A 4 -2.75 -10.76 10.81
CA PHE A 4 -3.18 -9.38 10.89
C PHE A 4 -2.86 -8.68 9.56
N ILE A 5 -3.73 -7.78 9.12
CA ILE A 5 -3.43 -6.83 8.05
C ILE A 5 -2.98 -5.53 8.71
N ALA A 6 -1.78 -5.07 8.37
CA ALA A 6 -1.24 -3.79 8.80
C ALA A 6 -1.12 -2.85 7.59
N LYS A 7 -1.59 -1.60 7.72
CA LYS A 7 -1.33 -0.55 6.73
C LYS A 7 -0.11 0.26 7.14
N LEU A 8 0.97 0.16 6.39
CA LEU A 8 2.20 0.95 6.57
C LEU A 8 2.13 2.18 5.69
N VAL A 9 2.47 3.34 6.24
CA VAL A 9 2.48 4.61 5.49
C VAL A 9 3.89 5.15 5.39
N TYR A 10 4.29 5.50 4.17
CA TYR A 10 5.56 6.15 3.87
C TYR A 10 5.31 7.53 3.29
N GLN A 11 6.16 8.48 3.65
CA GLN A 11 6.31 9.72 2.90
C GLN A 11 7.43 9.56 1.88
N ILE A 12 7.16 9.90 0.63
CA ILE A 12 8.16 9.95 -0.43
C ILE A 12 8.66 11.39 -0.55
N VAL A 13 9.94 11.62 -0.29
CA VAL A 13 10.59 12.94 -0.36
C VAL A 13 11.65 12.94 -1.45
N ILE A 14 11.56 13.88 -2.39
CA ILE A 14 12.48 14.05 -3.52
C ILE A 14 13.26 15.36 -3.34
N GLY A 15 14.59 15.28 -3.42
CA GLY A 15 15.49 16.42 -3.31
C GLY A 15 15.33 17.16 -1.98
N ASN A 16 15.02 18.45 -2.05
CA ASN A 16 14.79 19.32 -0.89
C ASN A 16 13.34 19.26 -0.35
N GLY A 17 12.50 18.38 -0.89
CA GLY A 17 11.09 18.25 -0.49
C GLY A 17 10.16 19.32 -1.05
N GLN A 18 10.62 20.18 -1.97
CA GLN A 18 9.78 21.17 -2.67
C GLN A 18 9.02 20.55 -3.85
N HIS A 19 8.21 19.53 -3.55
CA HIS A 19 7.30 18.92 -4.52
C HIS A 19 5.94 18.66 -3.85
N LYS A 20 4.93 18.30 -4.65
CA LYS A 20 3.65 17.87 -4.10
C LYS A 20 3.90 16.67 -3.17
N ALA A 21 3.41 16.73 -1.94
CA ALA A 21 3.58 15.64 -0.98
C ALA A 21 3.09 14.31 -1.58
N GLN A 22 3.93 13.29 -1.46
CA GLN A 22 3.65 11.96 -1.97
C GLN A 22 3.68 10.99 -0.79
N PHE A 23 2.68 10.12 -0.74
CA PHE A 23 2.55 9.10 0.29
C PHE A 23 2.30 7.77 -0.39
N GLU A 24 2.88 6.72 0.18
CA GLU A 24 2.59 5.35 -0.20
C GLU A 24 1.94 4.65 0.99
N GLU A 25 0.82 3.98 0.73
CA GLU A 25 0.15 3.11 1.69
C GLU A 25 0.32 1.67 1.24
N GLN A 26 0.90 0.84 2.11
CA GLN A 26 1.13 -0.58 1.84
C GLN A 26 0.33 -1.43 2.82
N LEU A 27 -0.49 -2.35 2.30
CA LEU A 27 -1.08 -3.40 3.12
C LEU A 27 -0.10 -4.57 3.25
N ARG A 28 0.17 -4.98 4.48
CA ARG A 28 1.07 -6.09 4.83
C ARG A 28 0.32 -7.14 5.65
N LEU A 29 0.48 -8.40 5.28
CA LEU A 29 0.04 -9.52 6.10
C LEU A 29 1.11 -9.83 7.16
N ILE A 30 0.71 -9.86 8.43
CA ILE A 30 1.60 -10.01 9.58
C ILE A 30 1.15 -11.20 10.42
N ALA A 31 2.00 -12.23 10.54
CA ALA A 31 1.81 -13.30 11.50
C ALA A 31 2.27 -12.86 12.89
N ALA A 32 1.44 -13.01 13.91
CA ALA A 32 1.80 -12.73 15.30
C ALA A 32 0.91 -13.49 16.29
N SER A 33 1.31 -13.53 17.55
CA SER A 33 0.55 -14.19 18.62
C SER A 33 -0.66 -13.34 19.05
N HIS A 34 -0.48 -12.01 19.07
CA HIS A 34 -1.48 -11.02 19.47
C HIS A 34 -1.22 -9.66 18.79
N GLN A 35 -2.19 -8.76 18.88
CA GLN A 35 -2.20 -7.48 18.17
C GLN A 35 -0.98 -6.59 18.50
N HIS A 36 -0.55 -6.54 19.75
CA HIS A 36 0.65 -5.77 20.12
C HIS A 36 1.93 -6.27 19.42
N GLU A 37 2.15 -7.59 19.35
CA GLU A 37 3.30 -8.16 18.63
C GLU A 37 3.19 -7.87 17.12
N ALA A 38 1.98 -7.97 16.55
CA ALA A 38 1.73 -7.64 15.15
C ALA A 38 2.10 -6.18 14.83
N CYS A 39 1.66 -5.24 15.68
CA CYS A 39 1.98 -3.82 15.55
C CYS A 39 3.48 -3.55 15.62
N GLN A 40 4.18 -4.16 16.59
CA GLN A 40 5.63 -4.04 16.72
C GLN A 40 6.35 -4.58 15.49
N LYS A 41 5.94 -5.75 15.00
CA LYS A 41 6.51 -6.38 13.80
C LYS A 41 6.28 -5.54 12.54
N ALA A 42 5.07 -5.00 12.36
CA ALA A 42 4.74 -4.12 11.25
C ALA A 42 5.59 -2.83 11.26
N ARG A 43 5.80 -2.21 12.44
CA ARG A 43 6.68 -1.04 12.58
C ARG A 43 8.15 -1.36 12.29
N GLN A 44 8.62 -2.54 12.73
CA GLN A 44 9.97 -3.00 12.44
C GLN A 44 10.18 -3.19 10.93
N ILE A 45 9.23 -3.82 10.24
CA ILE A 45 9.23 -3.95 8.78
C ILE A 45 9.27 -2.56 8.15
N GLY A 46 8.36 -1.67 8.55
CA GLY A 46 8.26 -0.30 8.06
C GLY A 46 9.60 0.44 8.12
N LYS A 47 10.24 0.41 9.29
CA LYS A 47 11.57 1.02 9.48
C LYS A 47 12.69 0.33 8.71
N SER A 48 12.66 -1.00 8.58
CA SER A 48 13.70 -1.72 7.85
C SER A 48 13.64 -1.51 6.33
N GLU A 49 12.49 -1.12 5.80
CA GLU A 49 12.25 -0.87 4.38
C GLU A 49 12.36 0.62 3.99
N GLU A 50 12.75 1.51 4.93
CA GLU A 50 13.17 2.87 4.59
C GLU A 50 14.34 2.81 3.60
N GLN A 51 14.25 3.60 2.53
CA GLN A 51 15.18 3.52 1.41
C GLN A 51 15.52 4.92 0.89
N GLU A 52 16.78 5.09 0.51
CA GLU A 52 17.32 6.31 -0.09
C GLU A 52 18.12 5.93 -1.34
N PHE A 53 17.83 6.59 -2.45
CA PHE A 53 18.58 6.43 -3.69
C PHE A 53 18.58 7.71 -4.53
N GLU A 54 19.51 7.82 -5.47
CA GLU A 54 19.57 8.91 -6.43
C GLU A 54 18.78 8.55 -7.70
N ASN A 55 17.86 9.40 -8.13
CA ASN A 55 17.10 9.19 -9.37
C ASN A 55 17.90 9.63 -10.62
N ILE A 56 17.32 9.43 -11.81
CA ILE A 56 17.92 9.83 -13.10
C ILE A 56 18.15 11.34 -13.26
N HIS A 57 17.58 12.16 -12.36
CA HIS A 57 17.72 13.61 -12.34
C HIS A 57 18.70 14.09 -11.28
N HIS A 58 19.52 13.18 -10.71
CA HIS A 58 20.47 13.48 -9.64
C HIS A 58 19.82 14.04 -8.36
N GLN A 59 18.57 13.64 -8.10
CA GLN A 59 17.86 14.00 -6.89
C GLN A 59 17.81 12.79 -5.96
N ILE A 60 18.11 13.03 -4.69
CA ILE A 60 17.91 12.03 -3.65
C ILE A 60 16.42 11.82 -3.43
N VAL A 61 15.97 10.57 -3.57
CA VAL A 61 14.61 10.14 -3.26
C VAL A 61 14.64 9.30 -1.99
N ARG A 62 13.74 9.60 -1.06
CA ARG A 62 13.63 8.93 0.24
C ARG A 62 12.23 8.40 0.45
N TRP A 63 12.12 7.13 0.78
CA TRP A 63 10.95 6.58 1.45
C TRP A 63 11.18 6.63 2.94
N GLN A 64 10.39 7.45 3.61
CA GLN A 64 10.49 7.65 5.05
C GLN A 64 9.25 7.03 5.70
N PHE A 65 9.46 6.03 6.54
CA PHE A 65 8.36 5.35 7.21
C PHE A 65 7.77 6.27 8.28
N LEU A 66 6.47 6.56 8.14
CA LEU A 66 5.73 7.39 9.07
C LEU A 66 5.26 6.55 10.26
N ASP A 67 4.29 5.67 10.04
CA ASP A 67 3.79 4.73 11.05
C ASP A 67 2.92 3.64 10.40
N VAL A 68 2.41 2.74 11.23
CA VAL A 68 1.28 1.86 10.94
C VAL A 68 0.00 2.63 11.24
N SER A 69 -0.79 2.95 10.20
CA SER A 69 -2.04 3.73 10.36
C SER A 69 -3.23 2.84 10.73
N GLU A 70 -3.19 1.56 10.37
CA GLU A 70 -4.29 0.62 10.60
C GLU A 70 -3.78 -0.80 10.89
N LEU A 71 -4.50 -1.56 11.73
CA LEU A 71 -4.16 -2.93 12.09
C LEU A 71 -5.42 -3.75 12.40
N TYR A 72 -5.72 -4.76 11.59
CA TYR A 72 -6.91 -5.60 11.71
C TYR A 72 -6.55 -7.08 11.85
N PRO A 73 -7.16 -7.84 12.78
CA PRO A 73 -7.01 -9.29 12.80
C PRO A 73 -7.73 -9.94 11.61
N VAL A 74 -7.16 -11.03 11.10
CA VAL A 74 -7.79 -11.92 10.13
C VAL A 74 -8.21 -13.18 10.89
N GLU A 75 -9.51 -13.33 11.14
CA GLU A 75 -10.03 -14.41 11.99
C GLU A 75 -9.97 -15.77 11.28
N GLU A 76 -10.42 -15.83 10.03
CA GLU A 76 -10.38 -17.02 9.17
C GLU A 76 -10.02 -16.59 7.74
N ILE A 77 -9.30 -17.43 7.00
CA ILE A 77 -8.99 -17.17 5.58
C ILE A 77 -9.95 -18.02 4.76
N GLU A 78 -10.93 -17.36 4.15
CA GLU A 78 -11.93 -17.98 3.28
C GLU A 78 -12.05 -17.23 1.95
N ASP A 79 -12.58 -17.92 0.94
CA ASP A 79 -12.84 -17.34 -0.38
C ASP A 79 -13.84 -16.17 -0.24
N GLY A 80 -13.50 -15.02 -0.84
CA GLY A 80 -14.33 -13.81 -0.76
C GLY A 80 -14.24 -13.01 0.54
N MET A 81 -13.39 -13.39 1.51
CA MET A 81 -13.22 -12.65 2.75
C MET A 81 -12.75 -11.19 2.51
N GLN A 82 -13.38 -10.23 3.20
CA GLN A 82 -12.92 -8.84 3.18
C GLN A 82 -11.68 -8.65 4.07
N LEU A 83 -10.53 -8.38 3.44
CA LEU A 83 -9.27 -8.10 4.14
C LEU A 83 -9.10 -6.63 4.55
N TYR A 84 -9.69 -5.72 3.79
CA TYR A 84 -9.55 -4.28 3.97
C TYR A 84 -10.76 -3.52 3.41
N SER A 85 -11.15 -2.41 4.04
CA SER A 85 -12.19 -1.51 3.53
C SER A 85 -11.83 -0.06 3.83
N HIS A 86 -12.03 0.80 2.83
CA HIS A 86 -11.81 2.23 2.89
C HIS A 86 -13.03 2.95 2.31
N ILE A 87 -13.48 4.00 2.98
CA ILE A 87 -14.50 4.91 2.45
C ILE A 87 -13.76 6.17 2.01
N GLU A 88 -13.89 6.52 0.73
CA GLU A 88 -13.36 7.75 0.14
C GLU A 88 -14.51 8.66 -0.26
N GLU A 89 -14.41 9.94 0.08
CA GLU A 89 -15.37 10.99 -0.30
C GLU A 89 -14.68 11.96 -1.28
N PRO A 90 -14.59 11.63 -2.58
CA PRO A 90 -13.82 12.43 -3.53
C PRO A 90 -14.56 13.73 -3.90
N ASP A 91 -13.84 14.85 -3.95
CA ASP A 91 -14.36 16.15 -4.39
C ASP A 91 -14.94 16.12 -5.83
N PHE A 92 -14.42 15.23 -6.67
CA PHE A 92 -14.79 15.09 -8.08
C PHE A 92 -15.18 13.64 -8.41
N PRO A 93 -16.43 13.21 -8.13
CA PRO A 93 -16.86 11.82 -8.30
C PRO A 93 -16.74 11.32 -9.74
N ASP A 94 -16.96 12.17 -10.75
CA ASP A 94 -16.80 11.80 -12.16
C ASP A 94 -15.37 11.41 -12.52
N ASN A 95 -14.37 12.07 -11.92
CA ASN A 95 -12.97 11.74 -12.14
C ASN A 95 -12.62 10.39 -11.48
N TYR A 96 -13.17 10.14 -10.29
CA TYR A 96 -13.03 8.86 -9.60
C TYR A 96 -13.59 7.72 -10.45
N LEU A 97 -14.82 7.86 -10.98
CA LEU A 97 -15.48 6.85 -11.81
C LEU A 97 -14.71 6.57 -13.11
N LYS A 98 -14.18 7.60 -13.76
CA LYS A 98 -13.33 7.43 -14.96
C LYS A 98 -12.06 6.65 -14.62
N LEU A 99 -11.38 7.00 -13.53
CA LEU A 99 -10.19 6.30 -13.08
C LEU A 99 -10.49 4.83 -12.75
N LEU A 100 -11.58 4.56 -12.05
CA LEU A 100 -12.04 3.20 -11.74
C LEU A 100 -12.23 2.38 -13.01
N LYS A 101 -12.93 2.93 -14.00
CA LYS A 101 -13.17 2.25 -15.28
C LYS A 101 -11.86 1.97 -16.02
N HIS A 102 -10.95 2.94 -16.07
CA HIS A 102 -9.63 2.74 -16.66
C HIS A 102 -8.86 1.61 -15.98
N LYS A 103 -8.82 1.58 -14.64
CA LYS A 103 -8.17 0.51 -13.88
C LYS A 103 -8.78 -0.87 -14.17
N SER A 104 -10.11 -0.96 -14.20
CA SER A 104 -10.82 -2.21 -14.53
C SER A 104 -10.44 -2.73 -15.91
N THR A 105 -10.49 -1.86 -16.94
CA THR A 105 -10.13 -2.25 -18.30
C THR A 105 -8.66 -2.66 -18.43
N SER A 106 -7.75 -2.01 -17.70
CA SER A 106 -6.34 -2.43 -17.66
C SER A 106 -6.16 -3.85 -17.10
N ILE A 107 -6.96 -4.24 -16.10
CA ILE A 107 -6.93 -5.61 -15.56
C ILE A 107 -7.40 -6.61 -16.62
N ASP A 108 -8.52 -6.32 -17.29
CA ASP A 108 -9.07 -7.18 -18.36
C ASP A 108 -8.06 -7.39 -19.49
N LEU A 109 -7.38 -6.33 -19.93
CA LEU A 109 -6.36 -6.39 -20.97
C LEU A 109 -5.13 -7.21 -20.52
N ASN A 110 -4.68 -7.05 -19.28
CA ASN A 110 -3.55 -7.80 -18.76
C ASN A 110 -3.84 -9.30 -18.67
N MET A 111 -5.08 -9.69 -18.35
CA MET A 111 -5.49 -11.11 -18.36
C MET A 111 -5.44 -11.70 -19.76
N ILE A 112 -5.92 -10.96 -20.78
CA ILE A 112 -5.88 -11.40 -22.18
C ILE A 112 -4.43 -11.61 -22.65
N ILE A 113 -3.52 -10.68 -22.33
CA ILE A 113 -2.10 -10.79 -22.74
C ILE A 113 -1.44 -12.01 -22.10
N GLN A 114 -1.72 -12.30 -20.83
CA GLN A 114 -1.15 -13.46 -20.13
C GLN A 114 -1.63 -14.79 -20.70
N ASP A 115 -2.86 -14.86 -21.22
CA ASP A 115 -3.43 -16.06 -21.84
C ASP A 115 -2.93 -16.28 -23.28
N GLU A 116 -2.44 -15.24 -23.98
CA GLU A 116 -1.88 -15.34 -25.34
C GLU A 116 -0.38 -15.70 -25.37
N GLU A 117 0.34 -15.61 -24.25
CA GLU A 117 1.77 -16.00 -24.13
C GLU A 117 2.00 -17.48 -23.74
N ILE A 118 0.95 -18.32 -23.74
CA ILE A 118 0.99 -19.77 -23.47
C ILE A 118 0.78 -20.56 -24.76
#